data_AF-A0A099F1R7-F1
#
_entry.id   AF-A0A099F1R7-F1
#
_cell.length_a   1.000
_cell.length_b   1.000
_cell.length_c   1.000
_cell.angle_alpha   90.00
_cell.angle_beta   90.00
_cell.angle_gamma   90.00
#
_symmetry.space_group_name_H-M   'P 1'
#
loop_
_entity.id
_entity.type
_entity.pdbx_description
1 polymer ?
#
loop_
_entity_poly.entity_id
_entity_poly.type
_entity_poly.pdbx_seq_one_letter_code
_entity_poly.pdbx_strand_id
1 'polypeptide(L)'
;MNQFEEAEKVYHLIRERVRSEDRLYNQRITWLISLQAALFASFGLILRVDTDGGALDSEGLRRAIFLMVALTGIFVALISHGVLTNGQKAMDELKTRWDEYAAKLDKRTQDIFPHPRGRDGEGLTNAIANRGFSTATLPVLFMVIWAGFITVLIYDQLDPSREILPVPAPAQTQAPDP
;
A
#
# COMPACT_ATOMS: atom_id res chain seq x y z
N MET A 1 35.25 -28.69 -15.97
CA MET A 1 33.94 -28.09 -16.30
C MET A 1 34.20 -26.94 -17.25
N ASN A 2 33.48 -26.83 -18.37
CA ASN A 2 33.71 -25.74 -19.32
C ASN A 2 33.23 -24.42 -18.68
N GLN A 3 33.95 -23.31 -18.86
CA GLN A 3 33.57 -21.99 -18.32
C GLN A 3 32.14 -21.61 -18.73
N PHE A 4 31.77 -21.99 -19.95
CA PHE A 4 30.42 -21.81 -20.49
C PHE A 4 29.35 -22.57 -19.69
N GLU A 5 29.61 -23.83 -19.32
CA GLU A 5 28.68 -24.69 -18.58
C GLU A 5 28.48 -24.17 -17.14
N GLU A 6 29.54 -23.63 -16.53
CA GLU A 6 29.44 -22.96 -15.23
C GLU A 6 28.60 -21.68 -15.31
N ALA A 7 28.85 -20.84 -16.33
CA ALA A 7 28.10 -19.61 -16.56
C ALA A 7 26.61 -19.89 -16.81
N GLU A 8 26.30 -20.92 -17.61
CA GLU A 8 24.94 -21.38 -17.86
C GLU A 8 24.23 -21.76 -16.55
N LYS A 9 24.89 -22.59 -15.72
CA LYS A 9 24.33 -23.02 -14.43
C LYS A 9 24.08 -21.84 -13.48
N VAL A 10 25.04 -20.93 -13.35
CA VAL A 10 24.91 -19.73 -12.50
C VAL A 10 23.79 -18.83 -13.00
N TYR A 11 23.73 -18.60 -14.32
CA TYR A 11 22.67 -17.80 -14.93
C TYR A 11 21.28 -18.39 -14.68
N HIS A 12 21.11 -19.70 -14.87
CA HIS A 12 19.84 -20.38 -14.61
C HIS A 12 19.40 -20.24 -13.16
N LEU A 13 20.30 -20.42 -12.19
CA LEU A 13 20.01 -20.26 -10.76
C LEU A 13 19.59 -18.83 -10.42
N ILE A 14 20.32 -17.83 -10.91
CA ILE A 14 19.99 -16.42 -10.66
C ILE A 14 18.66 -16.06 -11.31
N ARG A 15 18.43 -16.47 -12.55
CA ARG A 15 17.19 -16.21 -13.29
C ARG A 15 15.99 -16.83 -12.58
N GLU A 16 16.10 -18.07 -12.11
CA GLU A 16 15.04 -18.73 -11.34
C GLU A 16 14.77 -18.02 -10.02
N ARG A 17 15.84 -17.58 -9.32
CA ARG A 17 15.69 -16.81 -8.09
C ARG A 17 15.02 -15.46 -8.34
N VAL A 18 15.43 -14.71 -9.36
CA VAL A 18 14.80 -13.44 -9.74
C VAL A 18 13.32 -13.66 -10.07
N ARG A 19 12.97 -14.72 -10.82
CA ARG A 19 11.58 -15.04 -11.17
C ARG A 19 10.73 -15.37 -9.94
N SER A 20 11.29 -16.11 -8.99
CA SER A 20 10.58 -16.45 -7.74
C SER A 20 10.38 -15.23 -6.84
N GLU A 21 11.39 -14.36 -6.69
CA GLU A 21 11.26 -13.11 -5.93
C GLU A 21 10.27 -12.14 -6.59
N ASP A 22 10.28 -12.00 -7.92
CA ASP A 22 9.33 -11.17 -8.65
C ASP A 22 7.89 -11.65 -8.47
N ARG A 23 7.67 -12.98 -8.53
CA ARG A 23 6.35 -13.57 -8.25
C ARG A 23 5.88 -13.28 -6.81
N LEU A 24 6.77 -13.44 -5.83
CA LEU A 24 6.46 -13.13 -4.43
C LEU A 24 6.18 -11.64 -4.23
N TYR A 25 6.94 -10.77 -4.88
CA TYR A 25 6.75 -9.32 -4.84
C TYR A 25 5.38 -8.92 -5.41
N ASN A 26 5.01 -9.43 -6.58
CA ASN A 26 3.71 -9.19 -7.19
C ASN A 26 2.54 -9.72 -6.34
N GLN A 27 2.72 -10.89 -5.72
CA GLN A 27 1.74 -11.45 -4.79
C GLN A 27 1.55 -10.55 -3.55
N ARG A 28 2.64 -10.05 -2.97
CA ARG A 28 2.60 -9.12 -1.81
C ARG A 28 1.88 -7.82 -2.15
N ILE A 29 2.15 -7.25 -3.33
CA ILE A 29 1.43 -6.05 -3.81
C ILE A 29 -0.06 -6.34 -3.93
N THR A 30 -0.42 -7.47 -4.53
CA THR A 30 -1.83 -7.86 -4.68
C THR A 30 -2.52 -7.99 -3.33
N TRP A 31 -1.87 -8.64 -2.35
CA TRP A 31 -2.38 -8.76 -0.99
C TRP A 31 -2.55 -7.41 -0.29
N LEU A 32 -1.58 -6.51 -0.43
CA LEU A 32 -1.69 -5.14 0.10
C LEU A 32 -2.92 -4.43 -0.48
N ILE A 33 -3.08 -4.43 -1.81
CA ILE A 33 -4.19 -3.75 -2.48
C ILE A 33 -5.53 -4.34 -2.02
N SER A 34 -5.65 -5.67 -1.95
CA SER A 34 -6.88 -6.34 -1.50
C SER A 34 -7.22 -6.03 -0.05
N LEU A 35 -6.23 -6.03 0.86
CA LEU A 35 -6.45 -5.68 2.27
C LEU A 35 -6.90 -4.22 2.42
N GLN A 36 -6.27 -3.30 1.71
CA GLN A 36 -6.65 -1.89 1.74
C GLN A 36 -8.06 -1.67 1.17
N ALA A 37 -8.39 -2.31 0.05
CA ALA A 37 -9.73 -2.26 -0.53
C ALA A 37 -10.79 -2.81 0.44
N ALA A 38 -10.50 -3.92 1.14
CA ALA A 38 -11.40 -4.48 2.15
C ALA A 38 -11.61 -3.52 3.33
N LEU A 39 -10.56 -2.82 3.78
CA LEU A 39 -10.67 -1.80 4.82
C LEU A 39 -11.53 -0.61 4.36
N PHE A 40 -11.36 -0.12 3.13
CA PHE A 40 -12.20 0.95 2.57
C PHE A 40 -13.66 0.52 2.41
N ALA A 41 -13.91 -0.71 1.97
CA ALA A 41 -15.26 -1.24 1.87
C ALA A 41 -15.92 -1.35 3.26
N SER A 42 -15.17 -1.82 4.26
CA SER A 42 -15.63 -1.90 5.65
C SER A 42 -15.95 -0.51 6.21
N PHE A 43 -15.08 0.46 5.94
CA PHE A 43 -15.30 1.86 6.30
C PHE A 43 -16.57 2.44 5.67
N GLY A 44 -16.79 2.20 4.37
CA GLY A 44 -18.02 2.62 3.68
C GLY A 44 -19.29 1.97 4.24
N LEU A 45 -19.20 0.71 4.66
CA LEU A 45 -20.33 0.02 5.29
C LEU A 45 -20.67 0.64 6.66
N ILE A 46 -19.65 0.96 7.47
CA ILE A 46 -19.85 1.64 8.77
C ILE A 46 -20.51 3.00 8.56
N LEU A 47 -20.06 3.78 7.57
CA LEU A 47 -20.67 5.06 7.23
C LEU A 47 -22.15 4.93 6.82
N ARG A 48 -22.49 3.88 6.06
CA ARG A 48 -23.87 3.64 5.64
C ARG A 48 -24.79 3.30 6.83
N VAL A 49 -24.31 2.48 7.75
CA VAL A 49 -25.07 2.13 8.96
C VAL A 49 -25.32 3.37 9.84
N ASP A 50 -24.36 4.29 9.87
CA ASP A 50 -24.50 5.56 10.59
C ASP A 50 -25.57 6.47 9.97
N THR A 51 -25.61 6.58 8.63
CA THR A 51 -26.61 7.43 7.95
C THR A 51 -28.04 6.91 8.05
N ASP A 52 -28.23 5.60 8.20
CA ASP A 52 -29.56 4.97 8.28
C ASP A 52 -30.14 4.98 9.71
N GLY A 53 -29.50 5.68 10.66
CA GLY A 53 -29.95 5.76 12.06
C GLY A 53 -29.72 4.47 12.85
N GLY A 54 -28.69 3.71 12.48
CA GLY A 54 -28.35 2.42 13.11
C GLY A 54 -27.76 2.54 14.53
N ALA A 55 -27.61 1.39 15.18
CA ALA A 55 -27.28 1.16 16.60
C ALA A 55 -25.96 1.77 17.16
N LEU A 56 -25.30 2.68 16.45
CA LEU A 56 -24.12 3.41 16.90
C LEU A 56 -24.50 4.79 17.47
N ASP A 57 -25.54 4.84 18.31
CA ASP A 57 -26.03 6.09 18.93
C ASP A 57 -24.97 6.82 19.77
N SER A 58 -23.94 6.11 20.22
CA SER A 58 -22.81 6.73 20.90
C SER A 58 -21.81 7.30 19.90
N GLU A 59 -21.78 8.63 19.76
CA GLU A 59 -20.79 9.33 18.94
C GLU A 59 -19.35 8.91 19.28
N GLY A 60 -19.06 8.65 20.55
CA GLY A 60 -17.75 8.22 21.02
C GLY A 60 -17.35 6.85 20.47
N LEU A 61 -18.28 5.88 20.49
CA LEU A 61 -18.05 4.55 19.94
C LEU A 61 -17.81 4.60 18.43
N ARG A 62 -18.62 5.37 17.70
CA ARG A 62 -18.46 5.57 16.25
C ARG A 62 -17.06 6.10 15.92
N ARG A 63 -16.64 7.17 16.60
CA ARG A 63 -15.30 7.76 16.42
C ARG A 63 -14.20 6.76 16.73
N ALA A 64 -14.33 5.99 17.81
CA ALA A 64 -13.36 4.96 18.18
C ALA A 64 -13.23 3.88 17.11
N ILE A 65 -14.34 3.41 16.53
CA ILE A 65 -14.33 2.43 15.45
C ILE A 65 -13.62 3.00 14.21
N PHE A 66 -13.95 4.23 13.78
CA PHE A 66 -13.30 4.85 12.63
C PHE A 66 -11.80 5.06 12.85
N LEU A 67 -11.40 5.48 14.04
CA LEU A 67 -10.00 5.63 14.40
C LEU A 67 -9.27 4.27 14.38
N MET A 68 -9.88 3.21 14.91
CA MET A 68 -9.30 1.87 14.88
C MET A 68 -9.12 1.34 13.45
N VAL A 69 -10.11 1.56 12.57
CA VAL A 69 -10.00 1.17 11.15
C VAL A 69 -8.87 1.94 10.47
N ALA A 70 -8.78 3.26 10.68
CA ALA A 70 -7.73 4.08 10.08
C ALA A 70 -6.33 3.70 10.58
N LEU A 71 -6.16 3.47 11.89
CA LEU A 71 -4.90 2.99 12.48
C LEU A 71 -4.51 1.61 11.92
N THR A 72 -5.48 0.73 11.73
CA THR A 72 -5.25 -0.58 11.10
C THR A 72 -4.76 -0.41 9.67
N GLY A 73 -5.36 0.50 8.90
CA GLY A 73 -4.94 0.83 7.54
C GLY A 73 -3.48 1.33 7.46
N ILE A 74 -3.09 2.23 8.36
CA ILE A 74 -1.70 2.71 8.50
C ILE A 74 -0.76 1.57 8.87
N PHE A 75 -1.14 0.74 9.84
CA PHE A 75 -0.33 -0.39 10.31
C PHE A 75 -0.06 -1.40 9.19
N VAL A 76 -1.10 -1.79 8.44
CA VAL A 76 -0.95 -2.69 7.28
C VAL A 76 -0.05 -2.08 6.22
N ALA A 77 -0.17 -0.77 5.97
CA ALA A 77 0.69 -0.07 5.02
C ALA A 77 2.15 -0.01 5.48
N LEU A 78 2.42 0.24 6.77
CA LEU A 78 3.77 0.24 7.35
C LEU A 78 4.45 -1.13 7.21
N ILE A 79 3.76 -2.21 7.60
CA ILE A 79 4.28 -3.58 7.46
C ILE A 79 4.59 -3.87 5.99
N SER A 80 3.66 -3.53 5.10
CA SER A 80 3.82 -3.79 3.67
C SER A 80 4.98 -3.00 3.06
N HIS A 81 5.23 -1.78 3.53
CA HIS A 81 6.40 -1.01 3.14
C HIS A 81 7.71 -1.72 3.53
N GLY A 82 7.81 -2.23 4.77
CA GLY A 82 8.97 -3.01 5.19
C GLY A 82 9.17 -4.29 4.37
N VAL A 83 8.10 -5.01 4.09
CA VAL A 83 8.17 -6.26 3.30
C VAL A 83 8.57 -5.98 1.85
N LEU A 84 8.02 -4.94 1.21
CA LEU A 84 8.34 -4.59 -0.17
C LEU A 84 9.76 -4.04 -0.33
N THR A 85 10.21 -3.20 0.61
CA THR A 85 11.58 -2.66 0.59
C THR A 85 12.62 -3.77 0.79
N ASN A 86 12.36 -4.73 1.67
CA ASN A 86 13.22 -5.91 1.82
C ASN A 86 13.27 -6.77 0.55
N GLY A 87 12.12 -6.95 -0.12
CA GLY A 87 12.06 -7.65 -1.41
C GLY A 87 12.89 -6.95 -2.50
N GLN A 88 12.81 -5.61 -2.57
CA GLN A 88 13.62 -4.83 -3.50
C GLN A 88 15.11 -4.96 -3.22
N LYS A 89 15.53 -4.83 -1.95
CA LYS A 89 16.94 -5.02 -1.56
C LYS A 89 17.45 -6.40 -1.96
N ALA A 90 16.66 -7.46 -1.77
CA ALA A 90 17.06 -8.81 -2.18
C ALA A 90 17.21 -8.93 -3.71
N MET A 91 16.32 -8.31 -4.48
CA MET A 91 16.46 -8.27 -5.95
C MET A 91 17.67 -7.45 -6.40
N ASP A 92 17.96 -6.32 -5.75
CA ASP A 92 19.11 -5.47 -6.06
C ASP A 92 20.44 -6.15 -5.67
N GLU A 93 20.44 -6.95 -4.61
CA GLU A 93 21.59 -7.78 -4.24
C GLU A 93 21.84 -8.88 -5.28
N LEU A 94 20.80 -9.58 -5.73
CA LEU A 94 20.92 -10.57 -6.82
C LEU A 94 21.44 -9.95 -8.11
N LYS A 95 21.01 -8.71 -8.41
CA LYS A 95 21.51 -7.93 -9.53
C LYS A 95 23.01 -7.66 -9.39
N THR A 96 23.41 -7.10 -8.25
CA THR A 96 24.82 -6.77 -8.00
C THR A 96 25.70 -8.02 -8.13
N ARG A 97 25.26 -9.16 -7.58
CA ARG A 97 25.97 -10.44 -7.71
C ARG A 97 26.07 -10.93 -9.16
N TRP A 98 25.02 -10.74 -9.96
CA TRP A 98 25.06 -11.06 -11.39
C TRP A 98 26.04 -10.14 -12.13
N ASP A 99 25.99 -8.83 -11.89
CA ASP A 99 26.86 -7.86 -12.54
C ASP A 99 28.35 -8.12 -12.22
N GLU A 100 28.65 -8.46 -10.96
CA GLU A 100 30.00 -8.88 -10.52
C GLU A 100 30.48 -10.18 -11.16
N TYR A 101 29.56 -11.14 -11.37
CA TYR A 101 29.88 -12.41 -12.04
C TYR A 101 30.08 -12.20 -13.56
N ALA A 102 29.18 -11.47 -14.20
CA ALA A 102 29.20 -11.19 -15.63
C ALA A 102 30.42 -10.38 -16.04
N ALA A 103 30.93 -9.49 -15.17
CA ALA A 103 32.17 -8.74 -15.40
C ALA A 103 33.42 -9.63 -15.56
N LYS A 104 33.36 -10.91 -15.12
CA LYS A 104 34.46 -11.88 -15.23
C LYS A 104 34.34 -12.80 -16.45
N LEU A 105 33.22 -12.73 -17.17
CA LEU A 105 32.97 -13.55 -18.36
C LEU A 105 33.57 -12.89 -19.60
N ASP A 106 33.88 -13.71 -20.61
CA ASP A 106 34.23 -13.18 -21.92
C ASP A 106 33.00 -12.55 -22.58
N LYS A 107 33.24 -11.55 -23.45
CA LYS A 107 32.17 -10.79 -24.10
C LYS A 107 31.20 -11.66 -24.90
N ARG A 108 31.68 -12.74 -25.53
CA ARG A 108 30.83 -13.64 -26.31
C ARG A 108 29.87 -14.41 -25.42
N THR A 109 30.34 -14.87 -24.25
CA THR A 109 29.48 -15.52 -23.24
C THR A 109 28.51 -14.51 -22.62
N GLN A 110 28.94 -13.27 -22.36
CA GLN A 110 28.07 -12.22 -21.84
C GLN A 110 26.91 -11.88 -22.81
N ASP A 111 27.17 -11.87 -24.12
CA ASP A 111 26.13 -11.63 -25.14
C ASP A 111 25.09 -12.76 -25.21
N ILE A 112 25.47 -14.00 -24.84
CA ILE A 112 24.58 -15.17 -24.82
C ILE A 112 23.66 -15.14 -23.59
N PHE A 113 24.15 -14.64 -22.45
CA PHE A 113 23.42 -14.58 -21.18
C PHE A 113 23.04 -13.12 -20.86
N PRO A 114 21.92 -12.61 -21.39
CA PRO A 114 21.51 -11.24 -21.15
C PRO A 114 21.18 -11.03 -19.66
N HIS A 115 21.19 -9.77 -19.21
CA HIS A 115 20.85 -9.45 -17.83
C HIS A 115 19.49 -10.09 -17.45
N PRO A 116 19.38 -10.79 -16.30
CA PRO A 116 18.17 -11.50 -15.88
C PRO A 116 16.87 -10.68 -15.78
N ARG A 117 16.97 -9.35 -15.90
CA ARG A 117 15.88 -8.38 -15.81
C ARG A 117 15.33 -7.99 -17.20
N GLY A 118 15.91 -8.57 -18.26
CA GLY A 118 15.65 -8.21 -19.66
C GLY A 118 16.45 -6.98 -20.10
N ARG A 119 16.62 -6.83 -21.41
CA ARG A 119 17.27 -5.67 -22.06
C ARG A 119 16.42 -4.40 -21.99
N ASP A 120 15.14 -4.54 -21.61
CA ASP A 120 14.09 -3.51 -21.72
C ASP A 120 13.48 -3.08 -20.37
N GLY A 121 14.19 -3.29 -19.25
CA GLY A 121 13.77 -2.78 -17.93
C GLY A 121 13.53 -1.26 -17.89
N GLU A 122 14.01 -0.56 -18.93
CA GLU A 122 13.87 0.88 -19.14
C GLU A 122 12.56 1.32 -19.81
N GLY A 123 11.78 0.43 -20.44
CA GLY A 123 10.66 0.85 -21.28
C GLY A 123 9.42 1.29 -20.49
N LEU A 124 8.86 0.38 -19.68
CA LEU A 124 7.59 0.64 -18.98
C LEU A 124 7.82 0.99 -17.50
N THR A 125 8.69 0.24 -16.81
CA THR A 125 9.01 0.48 -15.40
C THR A 125 9.72 1.80 -15.18
N ASN A 126 10.71 2.17 -16.02
CA ASN A 126 11.33 3.49 -15.92
C ASN A 126 10.42 4.61 -16.42
N ALA A 127 9.50 4.36 -17.36
CA ALA A 127 8.51 5.37 -17.75
C ALA A 127 7.53 5.68 -16.60
N ILE A 128 7.13 4.66 -15.82
CA ILE A 128 6.27 4.84 -14.64
C ILE A 128 7.08 5.39 -13.44
N ALA A 129 8.32 4.91 -13.25
CA ALA A 129 9.23 5.43 -12.21
C ALA A 129 9.61 6.89 -12.46
N ASN A 130 9.82 7.31 -13.72
CA ASN A 130 10.06 8.71 -14.10
C ASN A 130 8.83 9.61 -13.86
N ARG A 131 7.63 9.03 -13.71
CA ARG A 131 6.43 9.76 -13.26
C ARG A 131 6.29 9.80 -11.74
N GLY A 132 7.28 9.32 -10.99
CA GLY A 132 7.29 9.32 -9.53
C GLY A 132 6.50 8.19 -8.87
N PHE A 133 5.89 7.29 -9.65
CA PHE A 133 5.11 6.16 -9.12
C PHE A 133 5.91 4.86 -9.18
N SER A 134 6.83 4.66 -8.23
CA SER A 134 7.38 3.33 -7.99
C SER A 134 6.35 2.46 -7.28
N THR A 135 6.27 1.16 -7.58
CA THR A 135 5.42 0.23 -6.82
C THR A 135 5.74 0.22 -5.32
N ALA A 136 6.94 0.65 -4.92
CA ALA A 136 7.31 0.84 -3.52
C ALA A 136 6.69 2.06 -2.84
N THR A 137 6.15 3.03 -3.58
CA THR A 137 5.48 4.20 -3.01
C THR A 137 4.00 3.94 -2.71
N LEU A 138 3.43 2.83 -3.19
CA LEU A 138 2.04 2.45 -2.92
C LEU A 138 1.68 2.38 -1.42
N PRO A 139 2.46 1.71 -0.55
CA PRO A 139 2.20 1.76 0.89
C PRO A 139 2.22 3.18 1.46
N VAL A 140 3.13 4.03 0.98
CA VAL A 140 3.23 5.43 1.43
C VAL A 140 1.98 6.22 1.05
N LEU A 141 1.47 6.01 -0.17
CA LEU A 141 0.21 6.59 -0.60
C LEU A 141 -0.95 6.20 0.33
N PHE A 142 -1.06 4.92 0.69
CA PHE A 142 -2.09 4.47 1.64
C PHE A 142 -1.91 5.09 3.04
N MET A 143 -0.67 5.21 3.53
CA MET A 143 -0.40 5.90 4.80
C MET A 143 -0.88 7.35 4.76
N VAL A 144 -0.62 8.08 3.67
CA VAL A 144 -1.06 9.47 3.49
C VAL A 144 -2.59 9.56 3.46
N ILE A 145 -3.26 8.65 2.74
CA ILE A 145 -4.72 8.60 2.67
C ILE A 145 -5.33 8.39 4.07
N TRP A 146 -4.84 7.40 4.81
CA TRP A 146 -5.35 7.13 6.17
C TRP A 146 -5.01 8.24 7.17
N ALA A 147 -3.83 8.85 7.07
CA ALA A 147 -3.46 10.02 7.88
C ALA A 147 -4.38 11.21 7.58
N GLY A 148 -4.76 11.41 6.30
CA GLY A 148 -5.77 12.38 5.90
C GLY A 148 -7.12 12.12 6.56
N PHE A 149 -7.59 10.87 6.57
CA PHE A 149 -8.81 10.50 7.28
C PHE A 149 -8.75 10.80 8.78
N ILE A 150 -7.66 10.44 9.45
CA ILE A 150 -7.47 10.77 10.88
C ILE A 150 -7.49 12.28 11.09
N THR A 151 -6.84 13.05 10.22
CA THR A 151 -6.80 14.52 10.31
C THR A 151 -8.21 15.11 10.20
N VAL A 152 -9.02 14.62 9.25
CA VAL A 152 -10.42 15.04 9.11
C VAL A 152 -11.24 14.67 10.34
N LEU A 153 -11.06 13.47 10.89
CA LEU A 153 -11.75 13.05 12.11
C LEU A 153 -11.37 13.91 13.32
N ILE A 154 -10.10 14.29 13.47
CA ILE A 154 -9.64 15.18 14.54
C ILE A 154 -10.18 16.60 14.32
N TYR A 155 -10.15 17.11 13.09
CA TYR A 155 -10.70 18.43 12.77
C TYR A 155 -12.19 18.52 13.10
N ASP A 156 -12.97 17.49 12.76
CA ASP A 156 -14.40 17.40 13.11
C ASP A 156 -14.64 17.37 14.63
N GLN A 157 -13.69 16.88 15.43
CA GLN A 157 -13.77 16.95 16.90
C GLN A 157 -13.47 18.34 17.45
N LEU A 158 -12.59 19.08 16.79
CA LEU A 158 -12.13 20.37 17.25
C LEU A 158 -13.04 21.52 16.81
N ASP A 159 -13.99 21.29 15.90
CA ASP A 159 -14.91 22.32 15.42
C ASP A 159 -15.88 22.75 16.56
N PRO A 160 -15.65 23.92 17.18
CA PRO A 160 -16.44 24.39 18.32
C PRO A 160 -17.85 24.82 17.89
N SER A 161 -18.10 24.96 16.58
CA SER A 161 -19.38 25.39 16.02
C SER A 161 -20.52 24.43 16.34
N ARG A 162 -20.23 23.16 16.69
CA ARG A 162 -21.24 22.18 17.10
C ARG A 162 -21.87 22.44 18.47
N GLU A 163 -21.20 23.14 19.39
CA GLU A 163 -21.75 23.41 20.73
C GLU A 163 -22.72 24.60 20.76
N ILE A 164 -22.74 25.43 19.72
CA ILE A 164 -23.43 26.73 19.74
C ILE A 164 -24.85 26.64 19.16
N LEU A 165 -25.28 25.50 18.60
CA LEU A 165 -26.65 25.39 18.10
C LEU A 165 -27.63 25.43 19.29
N PRO A 166 -28.45 26.49 19.40
CA PRO A 166 -29.37 26.62 20.52
C PRO A 166 -30.33 25.43 20.48
N VAL A 167 -30.46 24.75 21.63
CA VAL A 167 -31.52 23.75 21.83
C VAL A 167 -32.82 24.41 21.40
N PRO A 168 -33.54 23.87 20.39
CA PRO A 168 -34.78 24.47 19.94
C PRO A 168 -35.67 24.63 21.17
N ALA A 169 -36.09 25.87 21.44
CA ALA A 169 -36.92 26.17 22.59
C ALA A 169 -38.10 25.18 22.57
N PRO A 170 -38.43 24.54 23.71
CA PRO A 170 -39.51 23.56 23.75
C PRO A 170 -40.72 24.19 23.09
N ALA A 171 -41.24 23.54 22.06
CA ALA A 171 -42.39 24.01 21.31
C ALA A 171 -43.44 24.40 22.34
N GLN A 172 -43.78 25.69 22.43
CA GLN A 172 -44.80 26.15 23.35
C GLN A 172 -46.07 25.41 22.94
N THR A 173 -46.47 24.44 23.76
CA THR A 173 -47.71 23.72 23.59
C THR A 173 -48.81 24.76 23.68
N GLN A 174 -49.32 25.21 22.54
CA GLN A 174 -50.48 26.08 22.49
C GLN A 174 -51.59 25.36 23.25
N ALA A 175 -52.01 25.95 24.36
CA ALA A 175 -53.17 25.48 25.09
C ALA A 175 -54.36 25.50 24.12
N PRO A 176 -55.22 24.47 24.12
CA PRO A 176 -56.42 24.48 23.30
C PRO A 176 -57.28 25.70 23.68
N ASP A 177 -57.69 26.48 22.68
CA ASP A 177 -58.60 27.61 22.87
C ASP A 177 -59.93 27.11 23.47
N PRO A 178 -60.50 27.83 24.46
CA PRO A 178 -61.72 27.44 25.18
C PRO A 178 -63.01 27.57 24.36
#